data_AF-A0A0F9CP40-F1
#
_entry.id   AF-A0A0F9CP40-F1
#
_cell.length_a   1.000
_cell.length_b   1.000
_cell.length_c   1.000
_cell.angle_alpha   90.00
_cell.angle_beta   90.00
_cell.angle_gamma   90.00
#
_symmetry.space_group_name_H-M   'P 1'
#
loop_
_entity.id
_entity.type
_entity.pdbx_description
1 polymer ?
#
loop_
_entity_poly.entity_id
_entity_poly.type
_entity_poly.pdbx_seq_one_letter_code
_entity_poly.pdbx_strand_id
1 'polypeptide(L)'
;MADVIWTGGAPAVAQVDTLTVGGTIETGDEFRITINNRSVEFIATNTTIATTVAGLVAAWNASLAPEHAEVTAVDASPDITLTADTAGVPFTLTVATTESGGGAADLQTFTTTTTTSADGPNHVDNATNWKDAGSGASGVPVADDHIYLENSAISLLYAINQTGTALDAINISQTFTGKVGLPRTNPNGYQEYRPQYLAYEVSSAVGEGVTIGYGTGAGSGRIKLDVGATQSKFLIQNSGSNAESGVPAILLKGSSTSNTLIVNRGRVGLSFFPGDVFKSNTINIGSAGSPSSDVNVMSGIGTVVTNLNINGGTSSWEDFATTAPTITVTSGTVSINQSAVAGALNIEN
;
A
#
# COMPACT_ATOMS: atom_id res chain seq x y z
N MET A 1 14.31 -5.62 -20.38
CA MET A 1 15.16 -6.07 -19.26
C MET A 1 16.34 -5.16 -19.06
N ALA A 2 16.11 -4.15 -18.23
CA ALA A 2 17.10 -3.39 -17.49
C ALA A 2 17.12 -3.84 -16.03
N ASP A 3 18.25 -3.61 -15.36
CA ASP A 3 18.31 -3.60 -13.90
C ASP A 3 18.06 -2.17 -13.42
N VAL A 4 16.94 -1.92 -12.76
CA VAL A 4 16.48 -0.58 -12.37
C VAL A 4 16.56 -0.42 -10.86
N ILE A 5 17.32 0.58 -10.40
CA ILE A 5 17.63 0.81 -8.98
C ILE A 5 16.77 1.95 -8.45
N TRP A 6 16.16 1.76 -7.28
CA TRP A 6 15.47 2.83 -6.56
C TRP A 6 16.45 3.79 -5.90
N THR A 7 16.28 5.08 -6.18
CA THR A 7 17.13 6.16 -5.66
C THR A 7 16.36 7.23 -4.90
N GLY A 8 15.06 7.42 -5.17
CA GLY A 8 14.26 8.44 -4.50
C GLY A 8 14.74 9.88 -4.75
N GLY A 9 15.30 10.17 -5.92
CA GLY A 9 15.93 11.45 -6.25
C GLY A 9 15.00 12.60 -6.70
N ALA A 10 13.69 12.37 -6.81
CA ALA A 10 12.75 13.37 -7.29
C ALA A 10 12.52 14.51 -6.27
N PRO A 11 12.42 15.77 -6.71
CA PRO A 11 12.07 16.89 -5.84
C PRO A 11 10.59 16.79 -5.40
N ALA A 12 10.31 17.12 -4.15
CA ALA A 12 8.95 17.11 -3.63
C ALA A 12 8.12 18.27 -4.20
N VAL A 13 6.90 17.95 -4.66
CA VAL A 13 5.89 18.88 -5.18
C VAL A 13 4.60 18.70 -4.39
N ALA A 14 4.07 19.78 -3.83
CA ALA A 14 2.78 19.75 -3.15
C ALA A 14 1.64 19.59 -4.17
N GLN A 15 0.68 18.73 -3.86
CA GLN A 15 -0.54 18.66 -4.64
C GLN A 15 -1.35 19.94 -4.44
N VAL A 16 -1.95 20.44 -5.52
CA VAL A 16 -2.91 21.53 -5.51
C VAL A 16 -4.15 21.07 -6.25
N ASP A 17 -5.29 21.15 -5.58
CA ASP A 17 -6.62 20.95 -6.16
C ASP A 17 -7.36 22.30 -6.20
N THR A 18 -8.07 22.55 -7.30
CA THR A 18 -8.96 23.70 -7.47
C THR A 18 -10.40 23.20 -7.44
N LEU A 19 -11.19 23.77 -6.53
CA LEU A 19 -12.60 23.46 -6.36
C LEU A 19 -13.43 24.65 -6.83
N THR A 20 -14.25 24.46 -7.85
CA THR A 20 -15.06 25.51 -8.46
C THR A 20 -16.49 25.44 -7.97
N VAL A 21 -16.92 26.47 -7.25
CA VAL A 21 -18.32 26.69 -6.87
C VAL A 21 -19.00 27.46 -8.01
N GLY A 22 -20.12 26.95 -8.50
CA GLY A 22 -20.82 27.56 -9.62
C GLY A 22 -22.32 27.29 -9.63
N GLY A 23 -22.93 27.53 -10.79
CA GLY A 23 -24.38 27.38 -10.94
C GLY A 23 -25.18 28.54 -10.36
N THR A 24 -26.47 28.31 -10.12
CA THR A 24 -27.33 29.26 -9.39
C THR A 24 -27.36 28.83 -7.93
N ILE A 25 -26.90 29.69 -7.03
CA ILE A 25 -26.89 29.41 -5.59
C ILE A 25 -28.13 30.02 -4.94
N GLU A 26 -28.81 29.22 -4.14
CA GLU A 26 -29.94 29.62 -3.31
C GLU A 26 -29.60 29.53 -1.82
N THR A 27 -30.35 30.26 -1.00
CA THR A 27 -30.18 30.13 0.45
C THR A 27 -30.72 28.77 0.88
N GLY A 28 -29.88 27.94 1.49
CA GLY A 28 -30.22 26.56 1.81
C GLY A 28 -29.44 25.53 1.00
N ASP A 29 -28.75 25.92 -0.07
CA ASP A 29 -27.87 24.99 -0.79
C ASP A 29 -26.72 24.54 0.11
N GLU A 30 -26.44 23.25 0.14
CA GLU A 30 -25.39 22.63 0.94
C GLU A 30 -24.25 22.18 0.02
N PHE A 31 -23.02 22.55 0.38
CA PHE A 31 -21.80 22.16 -0.31
C PHE A 31 -20.95 21.32 0.63
N ARG A 32 -20.47 20.17 0.13
CA ARG A 32 -19.71 19.19 0.93
C ARG A 32 -18.36 18.88 0.28
N ILE A 33 -17.29 18.90 1.08
CA ILE A 33 -15.96 18.39 0.71
C ILE A 33 -15.65 17.19 1.61
N THR A 34 -15.23 16.06 1.04
CA THR A 34 -14.99 14.81 1.78
C THR A 34 -13.60 14.23 1.52
N ILE A 35 -12.86 13.91 2.58
CA ILE A 35 -11.67 13.03 2.54
C ILE A 35 -11.91 11.86 3.48
N ASN A 36 -11.63 10.64 3.03
CA ASN A 36 -11.67 9.44 3.88
C ASN A 36 -12.96 9.26 4.70
N ASN A 37 -14.12 9.51 4.07
CA ASN A 37 -15.45 9.49 4.72
C ASN A 37 -15.64 10.50 5.86
N ARG A 38 -14.78 11.51 5.97
CA ARG A 38 -14.99 12.71 6.80
C ARG A 38 -15.35 13.86 5.90
N SER A 39 -16.34 14.63 6.31
CA SER A 39 -16.91 15.69 5.48
C SER A 39 -16.89 17.02 6.23
N VAL A 40 -16.64 18.08 5.48
CA VAL A 40 -16.94 19.47 5.87
C VAL A 40 -18.10 19.92 5.01
N GLU A 41 -19.07 20.57 5.65
CA GLU A 41 -20.30 21.03 5.02
C GLU A 41 -20.48 22.52 5.27
N PHE A 42 -21.00 23.23 4.27
CA PHE A 42 -21.43 24.61 4.40
C PHE A 42 -22.77 24.79 3.71
N ILE A 43 -23.73 25.38 4.43
CA ILE A 43 -25.04 25.76 3.89
C ILE A 43 -24.98 27.23 3.49
N ALA A 44 -25.24 27.51 2.21
CA ALA A 44 -25.28 28.83 1.64
C ALA A 44 -26.30 29.72 2.38
N THR A 45 -25.81 30.85 2.87
CA THR A 45 -26.61 31.82 3.65
C THR A 45 -27.22 32.92 2.78
N ASN A 46 -26.80 32.98 1.51
CA ASN A 46 -27.27 33.89 0.48
C ASN A 46 -26.90 33.31 -0.90
N THR A 47 -27.19 34.04 -1.96
CA THR A 47 -27.09 33.57 -3.35
C THR A 47 -25.73 33.84 -4.02
N THR A 48 -24.67 34.16 -3.27
CA THR A 48 -23.37 34.56 -3.85
C THR A 48 -22.31 33.47 -3.70
N ILE A 49 -21.58 33.22 -4.80
CA ILE A 49 -20.45 32.29 -4.84
C ILE A 49 -19.38 32.67 -3.81
N ALA A 50 -19.00 33.96 -3.74
CA ALA A 50 -17.94 34.42 -2.84
C ALA A 50 -18.23 34.11 -1.36
N THR A 51 -19.48 34.25 -0.91
CA THR A 51 -19.82 33.91 0.49
C THR A 51 -19.83 32.41 0.75
N THR A 52 -20.18 31.62 -0.27
CA THR A 52 -20.13 30.15 -0.21
C THR A 52 -18.69 29.65 -0.14
N VAL A 53 -17.81 30.19 -0.98
CA VAL A 53 -16.37 29.91 -0.98
C VAL A 53 -15.76 30.27 0.38
N ALA A 54 -15.97 31.50 0.87
CA ALA A 54 -15.45 31.94 2.17
C ALA A 54 -15.94 31.05 3.33
N GLY A 55 -17.22 30.66 3.29
CA GLY A 55 -17.83 29.76 4.27
C GLY A 55 -17.21 28.36 4.28
N LEU A 56 -17.03 27.76 3.10
CA LEU A 56 -16.37 26.45 2.94
C LEU A 56 -14.91 26.48 3.39
N VAL A 57 -14.15 27.51 3.02
CA VAL A 57 -12.74 27.68 3.42
C VAL A 57 -12.63 27.79 4.95
N ALA A 58 -13.49 28.60 5.58
CA ALA A 58 -13.52 28.73 7.03
C ALA A 58 -13.90 27.40 7.71
N ALA A 59 -14.92 26.70 7.20
CA ALA A 59 -15.34 25.41 7.73
C ALA A 59 -14.25 24.33 7.57
N TRP A 60 -13.54 24.32 6.44
CA TRP A 60 -12.43 23.39 6.19
C TRP A 60 -11.29 23.60 7.17
N ASN A 61 -10.79 24.83 7.27
CA ASN A 61 -9.66 25.17 8.14
C ASN A 61 -10.01 25.08 9.63
N ALA A 62 -11.29 24.99 10.00
CA ALA A 62 -11.76 24.73 11.36
C ALA A 62 -11.97 23.23 11.67
N SER A 63 -11.87 22.35 10.68
CA SER A 63 -12.08 20.92 10.85
C SER A 63 -11.07 20.30 11.82
N LEU A 64 -11.56 19.45 12.72
CA LEU A 64 -10.72 18.67 13.64
C LEU A 64 -10.41 17.26 13.13
N ALA A 65 -10.90 16.88 11.95
CA ALA A 65 -10.58 15.60 11.33
C ALA A 65 -9.09 15.59 10.93
N PRO A 66 -8.27 14.62 11.41
CA PRO A 66 -6.84 14.59 11.12
C PRO A 66 -6.50 14.57 9.63
N GLU A 67 -7.30 13.90 8.81
CA GLU A 67 -7.12 13.85 7.35
C GLU A 67 -7.38 15.19 6.64
N HIS A 68 -8.15 16.12 7.24
CA HIS A 68 -8.33 17.47 6.70
C HIS A 68 -7.15 18.37 7.04
N ALA A 69 -6.50 18.12 8.18
CA ALA A 69 -5.33 18.89 8.64
C ALA A 69 -4.05 18.64 7.81
N GLU A 70 -4.10 17.78 6.79
CA GLU A 70 -3.02 17.61 5.82
C GLU A 70 -3.10 18.58 4.63
N VAL A 71 -4.17 19.38 4.56
CA VAL A 71 -4.51 20.24 3.43
C VAL A 71 -5.01 21.60 3.91
N THR A 72 -4.39 22.68 3.46
CA THR A 72 -4.86 24.04 3.72
C THR A 72 -5.80 24.51 2.62
N ALA A 73 -6.93 25.11 3.00
CA ALA A 73 -7.85 25.78 2.08
C ALA A 73 -7.60 27.30 2.02
N VAL A 74 -7.61 27.85 0.80
CA VAL A 74 -7.50 29.28 0.53
C VAL A 74 -8.66 29.73 -0.34
N ASP A 75 -9.29 30.84 0.05
CA ASP A 75 -10.29 31.53 -0.77
C ASP A 75 -9.59 32.16 -1.98
N ALA A 76 -9.93 31.66 -3.17
CA ALA A 76 -9.48 32.16 -4.46
C ALA A 76 -10.70 32.46 -5.35
N SER A 77 -11.77 33.00 -4.74
CA SER A 77 -13.09 33.20 -5.34
C SER A 77 -13.04 33.61 -6.82
N PRO A 78 -13.77 32.92 -7.72
CA PRO A 78 -14.87 31.98 -7.44
C PRO A 78 -14.44 30.56 -7.02
N ASP A 79 -13.15 30.28 -6.95
CA ASP A 79 -12.62 28.95 -6.62
C ASP A 79 -12.15 28.86 -5.16
N ILE A 80 -12.01 27.63 -4.68
CA ILE A 80 -11.26 27.28 -3.48
C ILE A 80 -9.97 26.60 -3.94
N THR A 81 -8.82 27.08 -3.45
CA THR A 81 -7.54 26.39 -3.65
C THR A 81 -7.26 25.52 -2.43
N LEU A 82 -7.14 24.21 -2.63
CA LEU A 82 -6.69 23.26 -1.62
C LEU A 82 -5.24 22.86 -1.91
N THR A 83 -4.33 23.05 -0.96
CA THR A 83 -2.90 22.71 -1.11
C THR A 83 -2.48 21.73 -0.04
N ALA A 84 -1.77 20.66 -0.42
CA ALA A 84 -1.16 19.74 0.53
C ALA A 84 -0.12 20.46 1.38
N ASP A 85 -0.22 20.35 2.70
CA ASP A 85 0.69 21.02 3.64
C ASP A 85 2.10 20.42 3.62
N THR A 86 2.21 19.14 3.23
CA THR A 86 3.49 18.46 3.02
C THR A 86 3.70 18.15 1.55
N ALA A 87 4.72 18.76 0.94
CA ALA A 87 5.08 18.49 -0.43
C ALA A 87 5.40 17.00 -0.65
N GLY A 88 4.90 16.43 -1.74
CA GLY A 88 5.02 15.03 -2.09
C GLY A 88 4.06 14.08 -1.37
N VAL A 89 3.17 14.58 -0.50
CA VAL A 89 2.07 13.79 0.07
C VAL A 89 0.80 14.06 -0.75
N PRO A 90 0.27 13.07 -1.50
CA PRO A 90 -0.96 13.24 -2.26
C PRO A 90 -2.19 13.23 -1.34
N PHE A 91 -3.29 13.80 -1.79
CA PHE A 91 -4.61 13.62 -1.17
C PHE A 91 -5.67 13.32 -2.24
N THR A 92 -6.78 12.73 -1.81
CA THR A 92 -7.93 12.45 -2.67
C THR A 92 -9.18 12.91 -1.95
N LEU A 93 -10.00 13.70 -2.63
CA LEU A 93 -11.25 14.20 -2.09
C LEU A 93 -12.39 14.01 -3.08
N THR A 94 -13.62 14.10 -2.57
CA THR A 94 -14.82 14.26 -3.38
C THR A 94 -15.56 15.51 -2.96
N VAL A 95 -16.31 16.08 -3.91
CA VAL A 95 -17.21 17.22 -3.68
C VAL A 95 -18.64 16.84 -4.04
N ALA A 96 -19.61 17.42 -3.35
CA ALA A 96 -21.02 17.22 -3.62
C ALA A 96 -21.85 18.45 -3.24
N THR A 97 -23.03 18.58 -3.86
CA THR A 97 -24.05 19.56 -3.48
C THR A 97 -25.39 18.87 -3.20
N THR A 98 -26.12 19.40 -2.23
CA THR A 98 -27.49 19.00 -1.84
C THR A 98 -28.27 20.22 -1.40
N GLU A 99 -29.55 20.05 -1.08
CA GLU A 99 -30.35 21.03 -0.34
C GLU A 99 -30.20 20.83 1.18
N SER A 100 -30.43 21.86 2.00
CA SER A 100 -30.38 21.83 3.48
C SER A 100 -31.32 20.79 4.15
N GLY A 101 -32.14 20.07 3.37
CA GLY A 101 -32.96 18.94 3.81
C GLY A 101 -32.55 17.57 3.25
N GLY A 102 -31.38 17.47 2.60
CA GLY A 102 -30.91 16.28 1.88
C GLY A 102 -31.59 16.06 0.53
N GLY A 103 -32.28 17.08 0.01
CA GLY A 103 -32.81 17.09 -1.36
C GLY A 103 -31.68 17.06 -2.39
N ALA A 104 -31.97 16.56 -3.59
CA ALA A 104 -31.03 16.64 -4.69
C ALA A 104 -30.78 18.11 -5.05
N ALA A 105 -29.51 18.43 -5.36
CA ALA A 105 -29.14 19.70 -5.96
C ALA A 105 -29.98 20.00 -7.20
N ASP A 106 -30.31 21.27 -7.42
CA ASP A 106 -30.99 21.76 -8.61
C ASP A 106 -30.01 22.38 -9.62
N LEU A 107 -29.63 23.65 -9.48
CA LEU A 107 -28.82 24.41 -10.42
C LEU A 107 -27.43 24.78 -9.88
N GLN A 108 -27.16 24.55 -8.59
CA GLN A 108 -25.84 24.74 -8.00
C GLN A 108 -24.87 23.65 -8.47
N THR A 109 -23.63 24.04 -8.74
CA THR A 109 -22.58 23.12 -9.17
C THR A 109 -21.36 23.22 -8.26
N PHE A 110 -20.71 22.07 -8.05
CA PHE A 110 -19.46 22.02 -7.31
C PHE A 110 -18.56 20.95 -7.91
N THR A 111 -17.43 21.37 -8.46
CA THR A 111 -16.49 20.49 -9.16
C THR A 111 -15.10 20.62 -8.58
N THR A 112 -14.29 19.57 -8.69
CA THR A 112 -12.88 19.57 -8.28
C THR A 112 -11.99 19.18 -9.46
N THR A 113 -10.78 19.71 -9.50
CA THR A 113 -9.74 19.33 -10.46
C THR A 113 -8.37 19.48 -9.82
N THR A 114 -7.53 18.45 -9.93
CA THR A 114 -6.12 18.54 -9.55
C THR A 114 -5.36 19.39 -10.57
N THR A 115 -4.91 20.57 -10.15
CA THR A 115 -4.17 21.52 -10.99
C THR A 115 -2.66 21.37 -10.85
N THR A 116 -2.19 20.74 -9.79
CA THR A 116 -0.82 20.26 -9.63
C THR A 116 -0.84 18.92 -8.91
N SER A 117 -0.33 17.86 -9.53
CA SER A 117 -0.22 16.55 -8.89
C SER A 117 0.90 16.56 -7.84
N ALA A 118 0.71 15.84 -6.73
CA ALA A 118 1.82 15.56 -5.82
C ALA A 118 2.87 14.69 -6.52
N ASP A 119 4.12 14.99 -6.22
CA ASP A 119 5.28 14.24 -6.72
C ASP A 119 6.43 14.36 -5.70
N GLY A 120 7.44 13.50 -5.79
CA GLY A 120 8.59 13.58 -4.91
C GLY A 120 9.30 12.26 -4.66
N PRO A 121 10.19 12.23 -3.65
CA PRO A 121 11.14 11.13 -3.48
C PRO A 121 10.48 9.80 -3.09
N ASN A 122 9.19 9.79 -2.76
CA ASN A 122 8.44 8.59 -2.38
C ASN A 122 7.44 8.10 -3.44
N HIS A 123 7.45 8.68 -4.64
CA HIS A 123 6.54 8.37 -5.75
C HIS A 123 7.15 7.34 -6.70
N VAL A 124 6.48 6.19 -6.83
CA VAL A 124 6.98 5.06 -7.64
C VAL A 124 6.87 5.32 -9.14
N ASP A 125 5.98 6.20 -9.59
CA ASP A 125 5.77 6.55 -10.99
C ASP A 125 6.68 7.70 -11.49
N ASN A 126 7.51 8.29 -10.62
CA ASN A 126 8.45 9.31 -11.04
C ASN A 126 9.76 8.69 -11.55
N ALA A 127 10.06 8.89 -12.84
CA ALA A 127 11.27 8.38 -13.48
C ALA A 127 12.59 8.81 -12.80
N THR A 128 12.63 9.98 -12.15
CA THR A 128 13.81 10.48 -11.42
C THR A 128 14.15 9.66 -10.19
N ASN A 129 13.16 8.94 -9.63
CA ASN A 129 13.38 8.05 -8.50
C ASN A 129 14.02 6.71 -8.89
N TRP A 130 14.20 6.45 -10.18
CA TRP A 130 14.70 5.19 -10.70
C TRP A 130 15.92 5.42 -11.59
N LYS A 131 16.89 4.53 -11.51
CA LYS A 131 18.11 4.58 -12.32
C LYS A 131 18.38 3.23 -12.94
N ASP A 132 18.51 3.19 -14.27
CA ASP A 132 19.08 2.03 -14.95
C ASP A 132 20.54 1.85 -14.49
N ALA A 133 20.88 0.67 -13.99
CA ALA A 133 22.16 0.38 -13.37
C ALA A 133 23.34 0.45 -14.36
N GLY A 134 23.10 0.15 -15.64
CA GLY A 134 24.14 0.11 -16.67
C GLY A 134 24.44 1.50 -17.25
N SER A 135 23.41 2.28 -17.52
CA SER A 135 23.48 3.57 -18.21
C SER A 135 23.41 4.78 -17.28
N GLY A 136 22.88 4.63 -16.07
CA GLY A 136 22.59 5.72 -15.14
C GLY A 136 21.43 6.62 -15.58
N ALA A 137 20.72 6.25 -16.64
CA ALA A 137 19.55 6.98 -17.14
C ALA A 137 18.39 6.88 -16.14
N SER A 138 17.61 7.97 -16.04
CA SER A 138 16.35 7.96 -15.28
C SER A 138 15.25 7.30 -16.11
N GLY A 139 14.42 6.45 -15.48
CA GLY A 139 13.31 5.78 -16.15
C GLY A 139 12.54 4.89 -15.19
N VAL A 140 11.21 4.95 -15.23
CA VAL A 140 10.37 4.03 -14.45
C VAL A 140 10.57 2.59 -14.94
N PRO A 141 10.47 1.58 -14.04
CA PRO A 141 10.49 0.18 -14.44
C PRO A 141 9.38 -0.12 -15.45
N VAL A 142 9.72 -0.87 -16.50
CA VAL A 142 8.78 -1.35 -17.52
C VAL A 142 8.75 -2.88 -17.55
N ALA A 143 8.02 -3.45 -18.51
CA ALA A 143 7.94 -4.90 -18.66
C ALA A 143 9.33 -5.55 -18.80
N ASP A 144 9.46 -6.74 -18.23
CA ASP A 144 10.67 -7.57 -18.21
C ASP A 144 11.85 -6.94 -17.46
N ASP A 145 11.66 -5.88 -16.68
CA ASP A 145 12.75 -5.29 -15.89
C ASP A 145 12.91 -6.01 -14.53
N HIS A 146 14.13 -5.92 -14.00
CA HIS A 146 14.41 -6.24 -12.60
C HIS A 146 14.50 -4.94 -11.80
N ILE A 147 13.79 -4.87 -10.67
CA ILE A 147 13.95 -3.72 -9.76
C ILE A 147 14.78 -4.09 -8.54
N TYR A 148 15.62 -3.15 -8.10
CA TYR A 148 16.48 -3.30 -6.92
C TYR A 148 16.22 -2.18 -5.91
N LEU A 149 15.87 -2.58 -4.70
CA LEU A 149 15.77 -1.71 -3.53
C LEU A 149 16.95 -2.02 -2.61
N GLU A 150 17.96 -1.16 -2.63
CA GLU A 150 19.18 -1.33 -1.85
C GLU A 150 19.82 0.01 -1.50
N ASN A 151 20.61 0.03 -0.43
CA ASN A 151 21.42 1.18 0.01
C ASN A 151 20.63 2.50 0.10
N SER A 152 19.34 2.41 0.46
CA SER A 152 18.45 3.55 0.53
C SER A 152 17.55 3.47 1.75
N ALA A 153 17.34 4.62 2.38
CA ALA A 153 16.35 4.82 3.44
C ALA A 153 15.06 5.48 2.91
N ILE A 154 15.01 5.80 1.61
CA ILE A 154 13.88 6.50 1.01
C ILE A 154 12.78 5.49 0.72
N SER A 155 11.59 5.77 1.24
CA SER A 155 10.44 4.87 1.19
C SER A 155 9.70 4.94 -0.17
N LEU A 156 9.04 3.87 -0.55
CA LEU A 156 8.10 3.81 -1.69
C LEU A 156 6.69 3.87 -1.12
N LEU A 157 6.05 5.04 -1.16
CA LEU A 157 4.80 5.30 -0.42
C LEU A 157 3.62 5.67 -1.32
N TYR A 158 3.88 6.38 -2.41
CA TYR A 158 2.85 6.96 -3.27
C TYR A 158 2.99 6.51 -4.72
N ALA A 159 1.87 6.59 -5.45
CA ALA A 159 1.73 6.01 -6.79
C ALA A 159 2.16 4.54 -6.87
N ILE A 160 1.96 3.77 -5.79
CA ILE A 160 2.49 2.42 -5.64
C ILE A 160 1.66 1.33 -6.34
N ASN A 161 0.53 1.68 -6.96
CA ASN A 161 -0.24 0.74 -7.74
C ASN A 161 0.21 0.76 -9.20
N GLN A 162 1.03 -0.21 -9.59
CA GLN A 162 1.60 -0.40 -10.92
C GLN A 162 1.07 -1.69 -11.58
N THR A 163 -0.18 -2.07 -11.22
CA THR A 163 -0.87 -3.21 -11.82
C THR A 163 -0.91 -3.07 -13.35
N GLY A 164 -0.53 -4.13 -14.07
CA GLY A 164 -0.39 -4.15 -15.53
C GLY A 164 1.05 -4.01 -16.04
N THR A 165 1.99 -3.60 -15.18
CA THR A 165 3.43 -3.72 -15.47
C THR A 165 3.93 -5.06 -14.97
N ALA A 166 4.42 -5.90 -15.89
CA ALA A 166 4.95 -7.23 -15.61
C ALA A 166 6.48 -7.20 -15.49
N LEU A 167 6.97 -7.19 -14.26
CA LEU A 167 8.39 -7.26 -13.95
C LEU A 167 8.88 -8.71 -13.99
N ASP A 168 10.15 -8.87 -14.32
CA ASP A 168 10.84 -10.14 -14.17
C ASP A 168 11.23 -10.37 -12.70
N ALA A 169 11.67 -9.33 -11.98
CA ALA A 169 12.07 -9.48 -10.59
C ALA A 169 11.87 -8.25 -9.71
N ILE A 170 11.64 -8.50 -8.43
CA ILE A 170 11.73 -7.50 -7.35
C ILE A 170 12.78 -7.99 -6.35
N ASN A 171 13.88 -7.27 -6.23
CA ASN A 171 14.99 -7.58 -5.34
C ASN A 171 15.10 -6.52 -4.23
N ILE A 172 14.96 -6.93 -2.97
CA ILE A 172 15.04 -6.04 -1.81
C ILE A 172 16.15 -6.49 -0.87
N SER A 173 17.19 -5.68 -0.74
CA SER A 173 18.36 -5.95 0.10
C SER A 173 18.11 -5.60 1.57
N GLN A 174 18.86 -6.23 2.50
CA GLN A 174 18.95 -5.81 3.90
C GLN A 174 19.56 -4.41 4.09
N THR A 175 20.21 -3.85 3.07
CA THR A 175 20.69 -2.46 3.10
C THR A 175 19.59 -1.44 2.81
N PHE A 176 18.44 -1.87 2.28
CA PHE A 176 17.26 -1.02 2.16
C PHE A 176 16.52 -0.92 3.51
N THR A 177 16.42 0.29 4.04
CA THR A 177 15.80 0.57 5.36
C THR A 177 14.54 1.43 5.25
N GLY A 178 14.27 1.99 4.06
CA GLY A 178 13.00 2.64 3.74
C GLY A 178 11.81 1.68 3.85
N LYS A 179 10.59 2.19 3.81
CA LYS A 179 9.37 1.38 3.85
C LYS A 179 8.82 1.19 2.44
N VAL A 180 8.23 0.02 2.17
CA VAL A 180 7.44 -0.21 0.95
C VAL A 180 5.97 -0.30 1.35
N GLY A 181 5.18 0.63 0.85
CA GLY A 181 3.76 0.77 1.17
C GLY A 181 3.47 1.58 2.43
N LEU A 182 2.21 1.97 2.56
CA LEU A 182 1.66 2.73 3.68
C LEU A 182 1.13 1.82 4.81
N PRO A 183 1.18 2.28 6.07
CA PRO A 183 0.63 1.55 7.20
C PRO A 183 -0.89 1.37 7.06
N ARG A 184 -1.47 0.42 7.81
CA ARG A 184 -2.93 0.28 7.86
C ARG A 184 -3.59 1.51 8.50
N THR A 185 -2.98 2.04 9.55
CA THR A 185 -3.39 3.26 10.26
C THR A 185 -2.33 4.32 10.02
N ASN A 186 -2.75 5.46 9.51
CA ASN A 186 -1.87 6.60 9.28
C ASN A 186 -1.28 7.10 10.61
N PRO A 187 -0.01 7.55 10.66
CA PRO A 187 0.59 8.11 11.87
C PRO A 187 -0.20 9.26 12.52
N ASN A 188 -1.02 9.99 11.74
CA ASN A 188 -1.91 11.03 12.22
C ASN A 188 -3.20 10.49 12.88
N GLY A 189 -3.37 9.17 12.97
CA GLY A 189 -4.40 8.50 13.77
C GLY A 189 -5.66 8.07 13.03
N TYR A 190 -5.71 8.21 11.70
CA TYR A 190 -6.86 7.81 10.88
C TYR A 190 -6.59 6.53 10.07
N GLN A 191 -7.66 5.88 9.59
CA GLN A 191 -7.56 4.71 8.71
C GLN A 191 -6.98 5.15 7.36
N GLU A 192 -5.84 4.61 6.95
CA GLU A 192 -5.20 5.01 5.70
C GLU A 192 -6.10 4.66 4.50
N TYR A 193 -6.40 5.66 3.67
CA TYR A 193 -7.31 5.58 2.53
C TYR A 193 -6.59 5.47 1.19
N ARG A 194 -5.29 5.81 1.16
CA ARG A 194 -4.46 5.68 -0.03
C ARG A 194 -4.06 4.21 -0.25
N PRO A 195 -3.66 3.82 -1.47
CA PRO A 195 -3.13 2.50 -1.74
C PRO A 195 -1.99 2.14 -0.77
N GLN A 196 -1.98 0.91 -0.25
CA GLN A 196 -1.06 0.50 0.82
C GLN A 196 -0.02 -0.55 0.42
N TYR A 197 -0.19 -1.20 -0.73
CA TYR A 197 0.69 -2.25 -1.24
C TYR A 197 1.34 -1.78 -2.53
N LEU A 198 2.65 -2.01 -2.66
CA LEU A 198 3.32 -1.90 -3.95
C LEU A 198 2.82 -3.03 -4.83
N ALA A 199 2.07 -2.68 -5.87
CA ALA A 199 1.47 -3.63 -6.78
C ALA A 199 2.22 -3.64 -8.10
N TYR A 200 2.76 -4.79 -8.49
CA TYR A 200 3.37 -5.09 -9.79
C TYR A 200 3.03 -6.53 -10.13
N GLU A 201 2.89 -6.88 -11.40
CA GLU A 201 2.92 -8.31 -11.75
C GLU A 201 4.38 -8.79 -11.74
N VAL A 202 4.66 -9.98 -11.21
CA VAL A 202 6.04 -10.49 -11.13
C VAL A 202 6.11 -11.93 -11.63
N SER A 203 7.04 -12.19 -12.56
CA SER A 203 7.23 -13.52 -13.15
C SER A 203 7.71 -14.58 -12.13
N SER A 204 7.60 -15.84 -12.53
CA SER A 204 8.12 -17.02 -11.81
C SER A 204 9.12 -17.84 -12.61
N ALA A 205 9.61 -17.36 -13.76
CA ALA A 205 10.58 -18.12 -14.54
C ALA A 205 11.91 -18.30 -13.80
N VAL A 206 12.79 -19.15 -14.32
CA VAL A 206 14.06 -19.48 -13.64
C VAL A 206 14.93 -18.21 -13.54
N GLY A 207 15.42 -17.88 -12.33
CA GLY A 207 16.18 -16.65 -12.08
C GLY A 207 15.35 -15.40 -11.73
N GLU A 208 14.05 -15.41 -12.01
CA GLU A 208 13.14 -14.26 -11.82
C GLU A 208 12.48 -14.24 -10.42
N GLY A 209 11.44 -13.44 -10.19
CA GLY A 209 10.61 -13.47 -8.98
C GLY A 209 10.96 -12.44 -7.90
N VAL A 210 10.39 -12.65 -6.71
CA VAL A 210 10.54 -11.72 -5.58
C VAL A 210 11.57 -12.28 -4.60
N THR A 211 12.66 -11.55 -4.39
CA THR A 211 13.68 -11.88 -3.38
C THR A 211 13.79 -10.75 -2.35
N ILE A 212 13.62 -11.09 -1.06
CA ILE A 212 13.63 -10.12 0.03
C ILE A 212 14.66 -10.51 1.09
N GLY A 213 15.41 -9.51 1.54
CA GLY A 213 16.28 -9.60 2.70
C GLY A 213 17.60 -10.30 2.44
N TYR A 214 18.13 -10.23 1.21
CA TYR A 214 19.48 -10.69 0.91
C TYR A 214 20.55 -9.72 1.43
N GLY A 215 21.78 -10.20 1.54
CA GLY A 215 22.90 -9.42 2.05
C GLY A 215 22.85 -9.20 3.56
N THR A 216 23.54 -8.16 4.02
CA THR A 216 23.65 -7.80 5.45
C THR A 216 23.13 -6.40 5.68
N GLY A 217 22.54 -6.14 6.85
CA GLY A 217 21.96 -4.85 7.19
C GLY A 217 20.78 -4.99 8.15
N ALA A 218 20.13 -3.87 8.43
CA ALA A 218 18.96 -3.82 9.33
C ALA A 218 17.66 -4.21 8.63
N GLY A 219 17.60 -4.10 7.30
CA GLY A 219 16.44 -4.37 6.47
C GLY A 219 15.28 -3.40 6.70
N SER A 220 14.29 -3.49 5.82
CA SER A 220 13.06 -2.73 5.99
C SER A 220 12.18 -3.37 7.05
N GLY A 221 11.62 -2.51 7.91
CA GLY A 221 10.60 -2.90 8.87
C GLY A 221 9.18 -2.97 8.31
N ARG A 222 8.96 -2.59 7.05
CA ARG A 222 7.67 -2.73 6.36
C ARG A 222 7.88 -2.88 4.87
N ILE A 223 7.48 -4.04 4.36
CA ILE A 223 7.43 -4.36 2.95
C ILE A 223 6.03 -4.92 2.64
N LYS A 224 5.20 -4.16 1.94
CA LYS A 224 3.86 -4.58 1.51
C LYS A 224 3.83 -4.76 -0.01
N LEU A 225 3.75 -6.01 -0.48
CA LEU A 225 3.75 -6.35 -1.90
C LEU A 225 2.45 -7.02 -2.33
N ASP A 226 1.97 -6.69 -3.53
CA ASP A 226 0.88 -7.36 -4.22
C ASP A 226 1.32 -7.74 -5.63
N VAL A 227 1.41 -9.05 -5.90
CA VAL A 227 1.85 -9.55 -7.22
C VAL A 227 0.71 -9.81 -8.21
N GLY A 228 -0.53 -9.46 -7.84
CA GLY A 228 -1.68 -9.61 -8.71
C GLY A 228 -2.03 -11.08 -9.01
N ALA A 229 -2.36 -11.39 -10.26
CA ALA A 229 -2.78 -12.72 -10.72
C ALA A 229 -1.66 -13.54 -11.37
N THR A 230 -0.52 -12.92 -11.64
CA THR A 230 0.64 -13.57 -12.23
C THR A 230 1.21 -14.61 -11.26
N GLN A 231 1.63 -15.76 -11.80
CA GLN A 231 2.34 -16.74 -11.00
C GLN A 231 3.72 -16.18 -10.64
N SER A 232 3.99 -16.07 -9.34
CA SER A 232 5.24 -15.57 -8.80
C SER A 232 5.89 -16.57 -7.85
N LYS A 233 7.20 -16.47 -7.71
CA LYS A 233 7.95 -17.16 -6.66
C LYS A 233 8.52 -16.14 -5.70
N PHE A 234 8.50 -16.47 -4.41
CA PHE A 234 8.94 -15.62 -3.33
C PHE A 234 10.05 -16.32 -2.55
N LEU A 235 11.18 -15.63 -2.40
CA LEU A 235 12.29 -16.04 -1.54
C LEU A 235 12.53 -14.99 -0.47
N ILE A 236 12.16 -15.31 0.76
CA ILE A 236 12.38 -14.45 1.92
C ILE A 236 13.59 -14.97 2.68
N GLN A 237 14.69 -14.24 2.58
CA GLN A 237 15.95 -14.58 3.24
C GLN A 237 16.01 -13.99 4.66
N ASN A 238 15.46 -12.80 4.86
CA ASN A 238 15.32 -12.15 6.17
C ASN A 238 14.35 -10.95 6.09
N SER A 239 13.98 -10.37 7.23
CA SER A 239 13.22 -9.11 7.32
C SER A 239 13.92 -8.13 8.26
N GLY A 240 13.55 -6.85 8.21
CA GLY A 240 13.90 -5.92 9.28
C GLY A 240 13.02 -6.10 10.53
N SER A 241 13.22 -5.23 11.51
CA SER A 241 12.37 -5.16 12.71
C SER A 241 11.01 -4.54 12.36
N ASN A 242 9.92 -5.13 12.84
CA ASN A 242 8.55 -4.65 12.55
C ASN A 242 8.42 -3.15 12.81
N ALA A 243 7.94 -2.40 11.80
CA ALA A 243 7.69 -0.97 11.95
C ALA A 243 6.42 -0.69 12.75
N GLU A 244 5.44 -1.61 12.71
CA GLU A 244 4.20 -1.52 13.47
C GLU A 244 4.08 -2.68 14.47
N SER A 245 3.56 -2.36 15.66
CA SER A 245 3.31 -3.35 16.70
C SER A 245 2.28 -4.37 16.23
N GLY A 246 2.59 -5.66 16.37
CA GLY A 246 1.69 -6.75 15.98
C GLY A 246 1.55 -6.99 14.48
N VAL A 247 2.23 -6.22 13.62
CA VAL A 247 2.21 -6.41 12.15
C VAL A 247 3.55 -6.96 11.68
N PRO A 248 3.59 -8.09 10.94
CA PRO A 248 4.82 -8.60 10.36
C PRO A 248 5.50 -7.59 9.43
N ALA A 249 6.85 -7.57 9.44
CA ALA A 249 7.63 -6.66 8.60
C ALA A 249 7.42 -6.87 7.09
N ILE A 250 7.00 -8.05 6.64
CA ILE A 250 6.71 -8.34 5.24
C ILE A 250 5.25 -8.80 5.14
N LEU A 251 4.43 -8.15 4.31
CA LEU A 251 3.07 -8.56 3.99
C LEU A 251 2.96 -8.85 2.49
N LEU A 252 2.44 -10.02 2.15
CA LEU A 252 2.33 -10.49 0.78
C LEU A 252 0.87 -10.71 0.36
N LYS A 253 0.56 -10.28 -0.86
CA LYS A 253 -0.65 -10.58 -1.61
C LYS A 253 -0.28 -11.18 -2.97
N GLY A 254 -1.14 -12.03 -3.49
CA GLY A 254 -0.98 -12.69 -4.79
C GLY A 254 -2.05 -13.74 -5.00
N SER A 255 -2.72 -13.75 -6.14
CA SER A 255 -3.95 -14.51 -6.36
C SER A 255 -3.78 -15.79 -7.18
N SER A 256 -2.58 -16.06 -7.71
CA SER A 256 -2.27 -17.31 -8.39
C SER A 256 -2.09 -18.46 -7.39
N THR A 257 -2.85 -19.54 -7.56
CA THR A 257 -2.68 -20.77 -6.78
C THR A 257 -1.37 -21.50 -7.08
N SER A 258 -0.62 -21.07 -8.09
CA SER A 258 0.66 -21.66 -8.48
C SER A 258 1.86 -20.91 -7.89
N ASN A 259 1.64 -19.88 -7.07
CA ASN A 259 2.74 -19.19 -6.41
C ASN A 259 3.54 -20.14 -5.53
N THR A 260 4.83 -19.88 -5.35
CA THR A 260 5.66 -20.61 -4.38
C THR A 260 6.33 -19.65 -3.41
N LEU A 261 6.45 -20.04 -2.14
CA LEU A 261 7.05 -19.22 -1.10
C LEU A 261 8.08 -20.03 -0.31
N ILE A 262 9.26 -19.47 -0.13
CA ILE A 262 10.31 -19.98 0.76
C ILE A 262 10.64 -18.90 1.78
N VAL A 263 10.60 -19.24 3.08
CA VAL A 263 10.97 -18.33 4.16
C VAL A 263 12.08 -18.95 5.00
N ASN A 264 13.27 -18.35 4.94
CA ASN A 264 14.46 -18.81 5.66
C ASN A 264 14.65 -18.06 7.00
N ARG A 265 14.32 -16.76 7.03
CA ARG A 265 14.30 -15.92 8.23
C ARG A 265 13.25 -14.82 8.07
N GLY A 266 12.86 -14.17 9.16
CA GLY A 266 12.06 -12.94 9.17
C GLY A 266 10.64 -13.12 9.72
N ARG A 267 9.83 -12.08 9.53
CA ARG A 267 8.43 -12.00 9.96
C ARG A 267 7.56 -11.73 8.72
N VAL A 268 6.71 -12.69 8.36
CA VAL A 268 5.90 -12.65 7.13
C VAL A 268 4.42 -12.80 7.44
N GLY A 269 3.60 -11.90 6.90
CA GLY A 269 2.14 -11.95 6.92
C GLY A 269 1.61 -12.32 5.54
N LEU A 270 0.72 -13.31 5.48
CA LEU A 270 0.00 -13.73 4.26
C LEU A 270 -1.48 -13.42 4.43
N SER A 271 -2.07 -12.67 3.49
CA SER A 271 -3.47 -12.23 3.60
C SER A 271 -3.79 -11.61 4.98
N PHE A 272 -2.84 -10.84 5.52
CA PHE A 272 -2.80 -10.53 6.95
C PHE A 272 -3.98 -9.66 7.40
N PHE A 273 -4.39 -8.68 6.57
CA PHE A 273 -5.55 -7.86 6.87
C PHE A 273 -6.83 -8.41 6.22
N PRO A 274 -8.02 -8.13 6.80
CA PRO A 274 -9.29 -8.51 6.20
C PRO A 274 -9.42 -8.02 4.75
N GLY A 275 -9.78 -8.92 3.84
CA GLY A 275 -9.91 -8.66 2.41
C GLY A 275 -8.63 -8.85 1.59
N ASP A 276 -7.46 -8.99 2.23
CA ASP A 276 -6.24 -9.38 1.53
C ASP A 276 -6.32 -10.86 1.08
N VAL A 277 -5.63 -11.19 -0.01
CA VAL A 277 -5.61 -12.54 -0.58
C VAL A 277 -4.18 -12.94 -0.96
N PHE A 278 -3.79 -14.13 -0.53
CA PHE A 278 -2.55 -14.79 -0.90
C PHE A 278 -2.82 -16.26 -1.18
N LYS A 279 -2.55 -16.70 -2.40
CA LYS A 279 -2.66 -18.09 -2.83
C LYS A 279 -1.30 -18.63 -3.20
N SER A 280 -1.06 -19.91 -2.93
CA SER A 280 0.20 -20.59 -3.23
C SER A 280 0.01 -22.10 -3.39
N ASN A 281 0.81 -22.73 -4.25
CA ASN A 281 0.85 -24.18 -4.36
C ASN A 281 1.71 -24.77 -3.24
N THR A 282 2.84 -24.13 -2.95
CA THR A 282 3.81 -24.63 -1.96
C THR A 282 4.38 -23.50 -1.14
N ILE A 283 4.29 -23.64 0.18
CA ILE A 283 4.96 -22.78 1.16
C ILE A 283 5.95 -23.64 1.93
N ASN A 284 7.23 -23.24 1.89
CA ASN A 284 8.31 -23.85 2.67
C ASN A 284 8.76 -22.87 3.75
N ILE A 285 8.59 -23.27 5.01
CA ILE A 285 9.05 -22.52 6.18
C ILE A 285 10.28 -23.23 6.73
N GLY A 286 11.42 -22.55 6.71
CA GLY A 286 12.69 -23.11 7.14
C GLY A 286 13.26 -22.42 8.37
N SER A 287 14.58 -22.56 8.53
CA SER A 287 15.38 -21.76 9.46
C SER A 287 16.81 -21.66 8.91
N ALA A 288 17.56 -20.66 9.36
CA ALA A 288 18.95 -20.44 8.97
C ALA A 288 19.87 -20.40 10.20
N GLY A 289 19.62 -21.31 11.15
CA GLY A 289 20.44 -21.50 12.35
C GLY A 289 19.63 -21.70 13.65
N SER A 290 18.47 -21.06 13.80
CA SER A 290 17.61 -21.16 14.99
C SER A 290 16.19 -21.61 14.62
N PRO A 291 15.90 -22.92 14.66
CA PRO A 291 14.60 -23.49 14.27
C PRO A 291 13.39 -23.00 15.06
N SER A 292 13.56 -22.34 16.21
CA SER A 292 12.43 -21.85 17.02
C SER A 292 12.12 -20.35 16.85
N SER A 293 12.98 -19.57 16.20
CA SER A 293 12.86 -18.10 16.23
C SER A 293 13.23 -17.37 14.94
N ASP A 294 13.95 -18.03 14.02
CA ASP A 294 14.40 -17.40 12.78
C ASP A 294 13.23 -16.94 11.92
N VAL A 295 12.15 -17.73 11.88
CA VAL A 295 10.97 -17.46 11.06
C VAL A 295 9.71 -17.39 11.94
N ASN A 296 8.87 -16.40 11.62
CA ASN A 296 7.49 -16.36 12.06
C ASN A 296 6.61 -16.01 10.85
N VAL A 297 5.68 -16.89 10.52
CA VAL A 297 4.69 -16.69 9.46
C VAL A 297 3.30 -16.60 10.08
N MET A 298 2.54 -15.57 9.73
CA MET A 298 1.17 -15.38 10.18
C MET A 298 0.25 -15.31 8.96
N SER A 299 -0.83 -16.05 8.99
CA SER A 299 -1.78 -16.12 7.88
C SER A 299 -3.17 -15.71 8.35
N GLY A 300 -3.76 -14.76 7.62
CA GLY A 300 -5.17 -14.39 7.77
C GLY A 300 -6.08 -15.15 6.80
N ILE A 301 -7.39 -14.89 6.93
CA ILE A 301 -8.47 -15.69 6.34
C ILE A 301 -8.45 -15.81 4.80
N GLY A 302 -7.79 -14.91 4.08
CA GLY A 302 -7.72 -14.94 2.62
C GLY A 302 -6.66 -15.90 2.05
N THR A 303 -6.00 -16.68 2.90
CA THR A 303 -4.86 -17.50 2.50
C THR A 303 -5.27 -18.86 1.96
N VAL A 304 -4.78 -19.21 0.77
CA VAL A 304 -4.98 -20.54 0.14
C VAL A 304 -3.62 -21.19 -0.06
N VAL A 305 -3.44 -22.41 0.44
CA VAL A 305 -2.22 -23.19 0.22
C VAL A 305 -2.54 -24.66 -0.06
N THR A 306 -1.82 -25.27 -1.00
CA THR A 306 -1.96 -26.72 -1.29
C THR A 306 -0.99 -27.55 -0.42
N ASN A 307 0.28 -27.16 -0.39
CA ASN A 307 1.34 -27.86 0.35
C ASN A 307 2.02 -26.89 1.32
N LEU A 308 1.99 -27.21 2.61
CA LEU A 308 2.66 -26.44 3.66
C LEU A 308 3.73 -27.31 4.32
N ASN A 309 5.00 -26.97 4.07
CA ASN A 309 6.14 -27.70 4.60
C ASN A 309 6.83 -26.87 5.69
N ILE A 310 6.82 -27.38 6.92
CA ILE A 310 7.42 -26.76 8.10
C ILE A 310 8.70 -27.53 8.44
N ASN A 311 9.84 -26.94 8.08
CA ASN A 311 11.18 -27.43 8.33
C ASN A 311 11.89 -26.62 9.44
N GLY A 312 11.17 -25.72 10.11
CA GLY A 312 11.67 -24.81 11.13
C GLY A 312 10.73 -23.61 11.31
N GLY A 313 11.07 -22.75 12.26
CA GLY A 313 10.32 -21.55 12.57
C GLY A 313 8.99 -21.80 13.29
N THR A 314 8.22 -20.73 13.38
CA THR A 314 6.85 -20.73 13.90
C THR A 314 5.90 -20.29 12.80
N SER A 315 4.72 -20.90 12.73
CA SER A 315 3.66 -20.45 11.84
C SER A 315 2.29 -20.53 12.51
N SER A 316 1.43 -19.55 12.23
CA SER A 316 0.06 -19.50 12.73
C SER A 316 -0.93 -19.24 11.60
N TRP A 317 -1.95 -20.08 11.49
CA TRP A 317 -2.92 -20.07 10.39
C TRP A 317 -4.32 -19.92 10.94
N GLU A 318 -5.01 -18.84 10.57
CA GLU A 318 -6.39 -18.58 10.99
C GLU A 318 -7.42 -19.29 10.11
N ASP A 319 -7.14 -19.43 8.80
CA ASP A 319 -7.97 -20.18 7.87
C ASP A 319 -7.12 -20.72 6.72
N PHE A 320 -7.59 -21.79 6.09
CA PHE A 320 -7.13 -22.23 4.78
C PHE A 320 -8.32 -22.08 3.83
N ALA A 321 -8.45 -20.91 3.22
CA ALA A 321 -9.59 -20.58 2.39
C ALA A 321 -9.78 -21.64 1.29
N THR A 322 -10.97 -22.24 1.24
CA THR A 322 -11.46 -23.11 0.15
C THR A 322 -10.69 -24.41 -0.15
N THR A 323 -9.49 -24.62 0.40
CA THR A 323 -8.66 -25.81 0.16
C THR A 323 -7.97 -26.23 1.45
N ALA A 324 -8.19 -27.48 1.88
CA ALA A 324 -7.49 -28.04 3.03
C ALA A 324 -6.09 -28.52 2.60
N PRO A 325 -4.98 -27.95 3.12
CA PRO A 325 -3.64 -28.29 2.68
C PRO A 325 -3.17 -29.65 3.17
N THR A 326 -2.17 -30.20 2.47
CA THR A 326 -1.25 -31.17 3.07
C THR A 326 -0.21 -30.40 3.88
N ILE A 327 -0.15 -30.66 5.18
CA ILE A 327 0.82 -30.07 6.09
C ILE A 327 1.85 -31.13 6.46
N THR A 328 3.12 -30.87 6.18
CA THR A 328 4.24 -31.71 6.59
C THR A 328 5.10 -30.94 7.58
N VAL A 329 5.31 -31.51 8.77
CA VAL A 329 6.13 -30.92 9.83
C VAL A 329 7.32 -31.84 10.10
N THR A 330 8.50 -31.37 9.72
CA THR A 330 9.79 -32.04 10.00
C THR A 330 10.52 -31.34 11.16
N SER A 331 10.28 -30.03 11.37
CA SER A 331 10.79 -29.27 12.52
C SER A 331 9.99 -27.97 12.71
N GLY A 332 10.19 -27.28 13.83
CA GLY A 332 9.50 -26.02 14.15
C GLY A 332 8.12 -26.22 14.77
N THR A 333 7.24 -25.23 14.60
CA THR A 333 5.88 -25.26 15.18
C THR A 333 4.85 -24.68 14.20
N VAL A 334 3.71 -25.34 14.11
CA VAL A 334 2.53 -24.87 13.41
C VAL A 334 1.36 -24.77 14.38
N SER A 335 0.65 -23.65 14.35
CA SER A 335 -0.62 -23.44 15.05
C SER A 335 -1.73 -23.29 14.03
N ILE A 336 -2.75 -24.14 14.13
CA ILE A 336 -3.94 -24.12 13.28
C ILE A 336 -5.09 -23.65 14.17
N ASN A 337 -5.66 -22.49 13.84
CA ASN A 337 -6.64 -21.80 14.67
C ASN A 337 -7.97 -21.63 13.91
N GLN A 338 -9.02 -21.24 14.65
CA GLN A 338 -10.35 -20.93 14.10
C GLN A 338 -10.89 -22.02 13.15
N SER A 339 -11.17 -21.67 11.89
CA SER A 339 -11.79 -22.55 10.89
C SER A 339 -10.79 -23.29 10.02
N ALA A 340 -9.48 -23.07 10.20
CA ALA A 340 -8.45 -23.73 9.42
C ALA A 340 -8.51 -25.26 9.61
N VAL A 341 -8.60 -26.01 8.51
CA VAL A 341 -8.60 -27.48 8.51
C VAL A 341 -7.47 -28.01 7.63
N ALA A 342 -6.64 -28.88 8.18
CA ALA A 342 -5.65 -29.63 7.40
C ALA A 342 -6.34 -30.78 6.64
N GLY A 343 -6.02 -30.93 5.36
CA GLY A 343 -6.46 -32.08 4.56
C GLY A 343 -5.67 -33.34 4.94
N ALA A 344 -4.39 -33.17 5.23
CA ALA A 344 -3.52 -34.18 5.83
C ALA A 344 -2.49 -33.50 6.74
N LEU A 345 -2.10 -34.17 7.82
CA LEU A 345 -1.01 -33.75 8.71
C LEU A 345 0.01 -34.88 8.83
N ASN A 346 1.21 -34.65 8.29
CA ASN A 346 2.35 -35.55 8.37
C ASN A 346 3.35 -34.97 9.37
N ILE A 347 3.75 -35.77 10.36
CA ILE A 347 4.81 -35.41 11.30
C ILE A 347 5.97 -36.37 11.06
N GLU A 348 7.09 -35.83 10.62
CA GLU A 348 8.29 -36.58 10.28
C GLU A 348 9.35 -36.38 11.38
N ASN A 349 10.04 -37.47 11.73
CA ASN A 349 11.14 -37.49 12.72
C ASN A 349 12.49 -37.59 12.04
#